data_AF-A0A960R7A2-F1
#
_entry.id   AF-A0A960R7A2-F1
#
_cell.length_a   1.000
_cell.length_b   1.000
_cell.length_c   1.000
_cell.angle_alpha   90.00
_cell.angle_beta   90.00
_cell.angle_gamma   90.00
#
_symmetry.space_group_name_H-M   'P 1'
#
loop_
_entity.id
_entity.type
_entity.pdbx_description
1 polymer ?
#
loop_
_entity_poly.entity_id
_entity_poly.type
_entity_poly.pdbx_seq_one_letter_code
_entity_poly.pdbx_strand_id
1 'polypeptide(L)' 'MSERRKQFPFDTFEPKWQAHWEAAKTFSVPNPGDPEFDATKPKYYVLDMFPYPSGAGLHVGHPEGYTATDIITRY' A
#
# COMPACT_ATOMS: atom_id res chain seq x y z
N MET A 1 25.86 -10.01 -30.57
CA MET A 1 25.71 -8.89 -29.64
C MET A 1 24.49 -9.18 -28.78
N SER A 2 24.64 -9.35 -27.47
CA SER A 2 23.52 -9.65 -26.57
C SER A 2 22.61 -8.41 -26.48
N GLU A 3 21.34 -8.54 -26.83
CA GLU A 3 20.35 -7.47 -26.62
C GLU A 3 20.31 -7.13 -25.13
N ARG A 4 20.74 -5.92 -24.77
CA ARG A 4 20.60 -5.41 -23.41
C ARG A 4 19.11 -5.22 -23.16
N ARG A 5 18.54 -6.04 -22.27
CA ARG A 5 17.14 -5.92 -21.83
C ARG A 5 16.89 -4.49 -21.35
N LYS A 6 15.91 -3.81 -21.95
CA LYS A 6 15.52 -2.45 -21.55
C LYS A 6 15.10 -2.47 -20.07
N GLN A 7 15.67 -1.57 -19.27
CA GLN A 7 15.32 -1.44 -17.86
C GLN A 7 13.87 -0.97 -17.73
N PHE A 8 13.16 -1.51 -16.74
CA PHE A 8 11.79 -1.09 -16.45
C PHE A 8 11.78 0.31 -15.81
N PRO A 9 10.88 1.22 -16.20
CA PRO A 9 10.88 2.62 -15.75
C PRO A 9 10.14 2.79 -14.41
N PHE A 10 10.72 2.28 -13.30
CA PHE A 10 10.12 2.34 -11.96
C PHE A 10 9.80 3.77 -11.50
N ASP A 11 10.67 4.72 -11.87
CA ASP A 11 10.59 6.16 -11.57
C ASP A 11 9.35 6.86 -12.11
N THR A 12 8.75 6.32 -13.17
CA THR A 12 7.50 6.86 -13.76
C THR A 12 6.31 5.94 -13.55
N PHE A 13 6.55 4.63 -13.46
CA PHE A 13 5.50 3.64 -13.27
C PHE A 13 4.91 3.69 -11.86
N GLU A 14 5.73 3.73 -10.82
CA GLU A 14 5.25 3.69 -9.42
C GLU A 14 4.48 4.96 -9.03
N PRO A 15 4.96 6.20 -9.31
CA PRO A 15 4.21 7.41 -8.95
C PRO A 15 2.87 7.52 -9.66
N LYS A 16 2.77 7.01 -10.91
CA LYS A 16 1.51 6.96 -11.65
C LYS A 16 0.44 6.18 -10.88
N TRP A 17 0.79 5.02 -10.33
CA TRP A 17 -0.16 4.18 -9.60
C TRP A 17 -0.46 4.71 -8.21
N GLN A 18 0.52 5.28 -7.50
CA GLN A 18 0.30 5.97 -6.24
C GLN A 18 -0.72 7.11 -6.41
N ALA A 19 -0.55 7.96 -7.42
CA ALA A 19 -1.48 9.05 -7.74
C ALA A 19 -2.88 8.54 -8.13
N HIS A 20 -2.95 7.43 -8.88
CA HIS A 20 -4.22 6.82 -9.24
C HIS A 20 -4.98 6.31 -8.00
N TRP A 21 -4.30 5.60 -7.09
CA TRP A 21 -4.92 5.07 -5.87
C TRP A 21 -5.38 6.17 -4.92
N GLU A 22 -4.60 7.25 -4.81
CA GLU A 22 -4.97 8.42 -4.01
C GLU A 22 -6.21 9.12 -4.59
N ALA A 23 -6.22 9.41 -5.89
CA ALA A 23 -7.34 10.06 -6.57
C ALA A 23 -8.63 9.22 -6.49
N ALA A 24 -8.50 7.89 -6.61
CA ALA A 24 -9.61 6.95 -6.51
C ALA A 24 -9.98 6.57 -5.07
N LYS A 25 -9.23 7.03 -4.06
CA LYS A 25 -9.36 6.62 -2.64
C LYS A 25 -9.40 5.09 -2.46
N THR A 26 -8.59 4.36 -3.23
CA THR A 26 -8.67 2.89 -3.36
C THR A 26 -8.61 2.13 -2.03
N PHE A 27 -7.92 2.66 -1.03
CA PHE A 27 -7.74 2.02 0.28
C PHE A 27 -8.63 2.62 1.38
N SER A 28 -9.61 3.46 1.03
CA SER A 28 -10.57 3.99 2.00
C SER A 28 -11.60 2.92 2.37
N VAL A 29 -11.83 2.76 3.68
CA VAL A 29 -12.80 1.79 4.21
C VAL A 29 -13.96 2.55 4.85
N PRO A 30 -15.20 2.41 4.36
CA PRO A 30 -16.36 3.08 4.94
C PRO A 30 -16.74 2.48 6.30
N ASN A 31 -17.24 3.33 7.18
CA ASN A 31 -17.70 2.99 8.53
C ASN A 31 -19.23 3.03 8.62
N PRO A 32 -19.83 2.41 9.66
CA PRO A 32 -21.26 2.52 9.89
C PRO A 32 -21.74 3.98 9.90
N GLY A 33 -22.70 4.30 9.02
CA GLY A 33 -23.21 5.65 8.81
C GLY A 33 -22.69 6.32 7.53
N ASP A 34 -21.62 5.81 6.92
CA ASP A 34 -21.14 6.31 5.63
C ASP A 34 -22.03 5.81 4.47
N PRO A 35 -22.24 6.61 3.41
CA PRO A 35 -23.07 6.22 2.27
C PRO A 35 -22.65 4.92 1.57
N GLU A 36 -21.36 4.58 1.62
CA GLU A 36 -20.78 3.41 0.94
C GLU A 36 -20.62 2.20 1.87
N PHE A 37 -21.08 2.29 3.12
CA PHE A 37 -20.97 1.20 4.09
C PHE A 37 -21.91 0.04 3.77
N ASP A 38 -21.36 -1.16 3.67
CA ASP A 38 -22.09 -2.41 3.46
C ASP A 38 -21.80 -3.38 4.61
N ALA A 39 -22.80 -3.59 5.49
CA ALA A 39 -22.70 -4.46 6.65
C ALA A 39 -22.57 -5.95 6.30
N THR A 40 -22.83 -6.35 5.05
CA THR A 40 -22.76 -7.75 4.60
C THR A 40 -21.34 -8.16 4.21
N LYS A 41 -20.45 -7.20 3.95
CA LYS A 41 -19.05 -7.47 3.60
C LYS A 41 -18.28 -8.01 4.81
N PRO A 42 -17.45 -9.05 4.64
CA PRO A 42 -16.60 -9.53 5.72
C PRO A 42 -15.59 -8.46 6.13
N LYS A 43 -15.32 -8.36 7.42
CA LYS A 43 -14.37 -7.40 7.98
C LYS A 43 -13.03 -8.09 8.22
N TYR A 44 -11.95 -7.37 7.94
CA TYR A 44 -10.60 -7.83 8.22
C TYR A 44 -9.74 -6.65 8.66
N TYR A 45 -9.01 -6.81 9.77
CA TYR A 45 -8.13 -5.77 10.30
C TYR A 45 -6.72 -6.36 10.47
N VAL A 46 -5.82 -5.93 9.61
CA VAL A 46 -4.39 -6.22 9.68
C VAL A 46 -3.68 -4.99 10.20
N LEU A 47 -2.78 -5.18 11.16
CA LEU A 47 -2.16 -4.08 11.89
C LEU A 47 -0.64 -4.23 11.90
N ASP A 48 0.03 -3.15 11.52
CA ASP A 48 1.46 -2.97 11.72
C ASP A 48 1.75 -2.29 13.05
N MET A 49 2.88 -2.63 13.66
CA MET A 49 3.43 -1.84 14.76
C MET A 49 3.91 -0.50 14.20
N PHE A 50 3.26 0.59 14.60
CA PHE A 50 3.61 1.93 14.14
C PHE A 50 5.06 2.29 14.55
N PRO A 51 5.83 2.95 13.66
CA PRO A 51 7.22 3.25 13.94
C PRO A 51 7.39 4.48 14.85
N TYR A 52 8.48 4.52 15.61
CA TYR A 52 8.88 5.72 16.34
C TYR A 52 9.63 6.69 15.41
N PRO A 53 9.38 8.02 15.49
CA PRO A 53 10.06 9.02 14.68
C PRO A 53 11.42 9.40 15.28
N SER A 54 12.31 8.43 15.49
CA SER A 54 13.58 8.59 16.23
C SER A 54 14.83 8.64 15.35
N GLY A 55 14.67 8.80 14.02
CA GLY A 55 15.76 8.92 13.06
C GLY A 55 15.36 9.74 11.83
N ALA A 56 16.23 9.81 10.83
CA ALA A 56 15.97 10.56 9.58
C ALA A 56 14.90 9.90 8.68
N GLY A 57 14.58 8.62 8.93
CA GLY A 57 13.60 7.86 8.17
C GLY A 57 13.62 6.37 8.51
N LEU A 58 12.86 5.60 7.75
CA LEU A 58 12.80 4.14 7.87
C LEU A 58 14.05 3.49 7.23
N HIS A 59 14.63 2.50 7.89
CA HIS A 59 15.55 1.55 7.28
C HIS A 59 14.82 0.36 6.61
N VAL A 60 15.53 -0.41 5.79
CA VAL A 60 14.99 -1.54 5.01
C VAL A 60 14.32 -2.66 5.83
N GLY A 61 14.61 -2.78 7.13
CA GLY A 61 13.88 -3.69 8.02
C GLY A 61 12.44 -3.29 8.36
N HIS A 62 12.08 -2.00 8.37
CA HIS A 62 10.70 -1.57 8.66
C HIS A 62 9.68 -2.12 7.65
N PRO A 63 9.91 -2.00 6.32
CA PRO A 63 8.93 -2.49 5.35
C PRO A 63 8.84 -4.02 5.29
N GLU A 64 9.66 -4.80 5.99
CA GLU A 64 9.52 -6.25 6.03
C GLU A 64 8.15 -6.65 6.59
N GLY A 65 7.83 -6.17 7.80
CA GLY A 65 6.52 -6.39 8.42
C GLY A 65 5.40 -5.74 7.60
N TYR A 66 5.61 -4.50 7.15
CA TYR A 66 4.57 -3.72 6.45
C TYR A 66 4.23 -4.32 5.08
N THR A 67 5.20 -4.94 4.40
CA THR A 67 4.94 -5.64 3.13
C THR A 67 4.20 -6.95 3.39
N ALA A 68 4.55 -7.68 4.44
CA ALA A 68 3.85 -8.92 4.79
C ALA A 68 2.37 -8.65 5.09
N THR A 69 2.07 -7.62 5.87
CA THR A 69 0.70 -7.21 6.18
C THR A 69 -0.02 -6.62 4.97
N ASP A 70 0.63 -5.80 4.14
CA ASP A 70 0.06 -5.25 2.89
C ASP A 70 -0.26 -6.32 1.84
N ILE A 71 0.50 -7.43 1.80
CA ILE A 71 0.14 -8.59 0.97
C ILE A 71 -1.18 -9.20 1.46
N ILE A 72 -1.31 -9.40 2.76
CA ILE A 72 -2.51 -10.01 3.35
C ILE A 72 -3.73 -9.11 3.19
N THR A 73 -3.61 -7.78 3.29
CA THR A 73 -4.74 -6.86 3.10
C THR A 73 -5.24 -6.80 1.65
N ARG A 74 -4.41 -7.21 0.68
CA ARG A 74 -4.72 -7.21 -0.76
C ARG A 74 -5.20 -8.54 -1.33
N TYR A 75 -4.99 -9.66 -0.61
CA TYR A 75 -5.37 -11.01 -1.01
C TYR A 75 -6.86 -11.27 -0.82
#